data_AF-A0A372FY28-F1
#
_entry.id   AF-A0A372FY28-F1
#
_cell.length_a   1.000
_cell.length_b   1.000
_cell.length_c   1.000
_cell.angle_alpha   90.00
_cell.angle_beta   90.00
_cell.angle_gamma   90.00
#
_symmetry.space_group_name_H-M   'P 1'
#
loop_
_entity.id
_entity.type
_entity.pdbx_description
1 polymer ?
#
loop_
_entity_poly.entity_id
_entity_poly.type
_entity_poly.pdbx_seq_one_letter_code
_entity_poly.pdbx_strand_id
1 'polypeptide(L)'
;MGALVTLDLPSGSPMLGLPWIITFGPLGDADEWEPVVCGPYERPHALALAEAVVAEEQLMAVVEPLVPAVTVEQIRGEIAAAQLAATDETVQVEEADLYGDYEDTVDEEEMAAAEREGVSGPLPVPDEAELRAGFTRIATQLTGG
;
A
#
# COMPACT_ATOMS: atom_id res chain seq x y z
N MET A 1 3.02 -13.88 -12.84
CA MET A 1 2.17 -12.89 -12.17
C MET A 1 2.50 -12.97 -10.70
N GLY A 2 3.08 -11.88 -10.19
CA GLY A 2 3.36 -11.65 -8.79
C GLY A 2 2.14 -11.14 -8.03
N ALA A 3 2.38 -10.57 -6.84
CA ALA A 3 1.34 -10.03 -5.98
C ALA A 3 1.55 -8.53 -5.74
N LEU A 4 0.49 -7.74 -5.87
CA LEU A 4 0.45 -6.32 -5.51
C LEU A 4 -0.36 -6.17 -4.23
N VAL A 5 0.23 -5.53 -3.21
CA VAL A 5 -0.40 -5.20 -1.93
C VAL A 5 -0.38 -3.69 -1.79
N THR A 6 -1.52 -3.09 -1.45
CA THR A 6 -1.63 -1.65 -1.17
C THR A 6 -2.61 -1.44 -0.03
N LEU A 7 -2.44 -0.34 0.70
CA LEU A 7 -3.44 0.09 1.68
C LEU A 7 -4.75 0.45 0.98
N ASP A 8 -5.86 -0.08 1.50
CA ASP A 8 -7.20 0.38 1.19
C ASP A 8 -7.49 1.65 2.00
N LEU A 9 -7.59 2.78 1.31
CA LEU A 9 -7.75 4.09 1.94
C LEU A 9 -9.02 4.75 1.40
N PRO A 10 -9.86 5.34 2.28
CA PRO A 10 -11.02 6.07 1.83
C PRO A 10 -10.61 7.26 0.97
N SER A 11 -11.42 7.61 -0.04
CA SER A 11 -11.11 8.63 -1.07
C SER A 11 -10.77 10.03 -0.55
N GLY A 12 -11.14 10.35 0.70
CA GLY A 12 -10.80 11.60 1.38
C GLY A 12 -9.60 11.51 2.34
N SER A 13 -8.90 10.37 2.39
CA SER A 13 -7.81 10.18 3.33
C SER A 13 -6.65 11.14 3.04
N PRO A 14 -6.14 11.88 4.04
CA PRO A 14 -4.97 12.73 3.86
C PRO A 14 -3.73 11.92 3.45
N MET A 15 -3.68 10.63 3.75
CA MET A 15 -2.58 9.74 3.37
C MET A 15 -2.48 9.55 1.85
N LEU A 16 -3.56 9.74 1.10
CA LEU A 16 -3.54 9.71 -0.37
C LEU A 16 -2.66 10.82 -0.96
N GLY A 17 -2.52 11.94 -0.25
CA GLY A 17 -1.70 13.08 -0.67
C GLY A 17 -0.23 13.01 -0.23
N LEU A 18 0.15 12.01 0.55
CA LEU A 18 1.55 11.78 0.91
C LEU A 18 2.34 11.24 -0.29
N PRO A 19 3.69 11.33 -0.29
CA PRO A 19 4.51 10.57 -1.22
C PRO A 19 4.41 9.07 -0.95
N TRP A 20 4.60 8.22 -1.95
CA TRP A 20 4.44 6.77 -1.86
C TRP A 20 5.73 6.05 -2.21
N ILE A 21 5.98 4.91 -1.57
CA ILE A 21 7.09 4.01 -1.90
C ILE A 21 6.54 2.68 -2.44
N ILE A 22 7.41 1.95 -3.13
CA ILE A 22 7.17 0.57 -3.52
C ILE A 22 8.26 -0.29 -2.91
N THR A 23 7.90 -1.28 -2.11
CA THR A 23 8.82 -2.30 -1.61
C THR A 23 8.61 -3.57 -2.41
N PHE A 24 9.61 -3.94 -3.21
CA PHE A 24 9.62 -5.21 -3.92
C PHE A 24 10.35 -6.27 -3.10
N GLY A 25 9.76 -7.45 -2.97
CA GLY A 25 10.32 -8.58 -2.21
C GLY A 25 10.02 -9.93 -2.85
N PRO A 26 10.64 -11.01 -2.36
CA PRO A 26 10.32 -12.36 -2.80
C PRO A 26 8.85 -12.69 -2.50
N LEU A 27 8.20 -13.42 -3.41
CA LEU A 27 6.81 -13.87 -3.20
C LEU A 27 6.73 -15.01 -2.18
N GLY A 28 7.82 -15.77 -2.04
CA GLY A 28 7.92 -16.95 -1.18
C GLY A 28 8.72 -16.67 0.09
N ASP A 29 9.94 -17.20 0.13
CA ASP A 29 10.79 -17.09 1.31
C ASP A 29 11.36 -15.68 1.44
N ALA A 30 11.09 -15.02 2.57
CA ALA A 30 11.60 -13.69 2.87
C ALA A 30 13.14 -13.64 2.92
N ASP A 31 13.79 -14.78 3.13
CA ASP A 31 15.26 -14.88 3.17
C ASP A 31 15.89 -15.13 1.78
N GLU A 32 15.09 -15.23 0.70
CA GLU A 32 15.60 -15.48 -0.65
C GLU A 32 16.46 -14.32 -1.17
N TRP A 33 15.97 -13.07 -0.97
CA TRP A 33 16.70 -11.86 -1.29
C TRP A 33 16.13 -10.65 -0.53
N GLU A 34 17.00 -9.66 -0.30
CA GLU A 34 16.68 -8.45 0.47
C GLU A 34 15.72 -7.52 -0.28
N PRO A 35 14.57 -7.14 0.31
CA PRO A 35 13.61 -6.27 -0.34
C PRO A 35 14.21 -4.94 -0.84
N VAL A 36 13.76 -4.50 -2.02
CA VAL A 36 14.20 -3.26 -2.66
C VAL A 36 13.11 -2.21 -2.54
N VAL A 37 13.45 -1.07 -1.94
CA VAL A 37 12.54 0.08 -1.78
C VAL A 37 12.81 1.12 -2.88
N CYS A 38 11.77 1.47 -3.62
CA CYS A 38 11.78 2.42 -4.72
C CYS A 38 10.89 3.63 -4.40
N GLY A 39 11.28 4.83 -4.86
CA GLY A 39 10.50 6.06 -4.70
C GLY A 39 11.28 7.20 -4.04
N PRO A 40 10.60 8.26 -3.55
CA PRO A 40 9.14 8.39 -3.48
C PRO A 40 8.48 8.76 -4.81
N TYR A 41 7.25 8.28 -5.04
CA TYR A 41 6.40 8.56 -6.19
C TYR A 41 5.08 9.21 -5.77
N GLU A 42 4.33 9.72 -6.74
CA GLU A 42 2.90 10.01 -6.52
C GLU A 42 2.13 8.69 -6.54
N ARG A 43 1.03 8.59 -5.78
CA ARG A 43 0.25 7.34 -5.65
C ARG A 43 -0.09 6.69 -7.00
N PRO A 44 -0.63 7.41 -8.01
CA PRO A 44 -0.97 6.80 -9.29
C PRO A 44 0.25 6.22 -10.01
N HIS A 45 1.40 6.89 -9.90
CA HIS A 45 2.66 6.41 -10.48
C HIS A 45 3.19 5.17 -9.75
N ALA A 46 3.12 5.16 -8.42
CA ALA A 46 3.56 4.01 -7.61
C ALA A 46 2.76 2.75 -7.98
N LEU A 47 1.43 2.87 -8.04
CA LEU A 47 0.54 1.76 -8.39
C LEU A 47 0.79 1.26 -9.82
N ALA A 48 0.86 2.15 -10.80
CA ALA A 48 1.08 1.77 -12.20
C ALA A 48 2.44 1.07 -12.41
N LEU A 49 3.50 1.56 -11.76
CA LEU A 49 4.82 0.93 -11.80
C LEU A 49 4.82 -0.45 -11.13
N ALA A 50 4.22 -0.57 -9.95
CA ALA A 50 4.18 -1.83 -9.22
C ALA A 50 3.37 -2.87 -10.00
N GLU A 51 2.19 -2.50 -10.52
CA GLU A 51 1.34 -3.35 -11.35
C GLU A 51 2.07 -3.86 -12.60
N ALA A 52 2.80 -2.98 -13.30
CA ALA A 52 3.57 -3.36 -14.47
C ALA A 52 4.68 -4.39 -14.16
N VAL A 53 5.40 -4.21 -13.06
CA VAL A 53 6.47 -5.14 -12.65
C VAL A 53 5.90 -6.50 -12.23
N VAL A 54 4.86 -6.54 -11.39
CA VAL A 54 4.28 -7.81 -10.93
C VAL A 54 3.52 -8.55 -12.04
N ALA A 55 3.09 -7.86 -13.09
CA ALA A 55 2.49 -8.51 -14.26
C ALA A 55 3.51 -9.42 -14.97
N GLU A 56 4.77 -8.98 -15.04
CA GLU A 56 5.85 -9.68 -15.76
C GLU A 56 6.68 -10.61 -14.84
N GLU A 57 6.80 -10.28 -13.56
CA GLU A 57 7.68 -10.96 -12.61
C GLU A 57 6.92 -11.72 -11.51
N GLN A 58 7.56 -12.75 -10.93
CA GLN A 58 7.00 -13.54 -9.82
C GLN A 58 7.53 -13.02 -8.47
N LEU A 59 7.15 -11.79 -8.14
CA LEU A 59 7.59 -11.10 -6.92
C LEU A 59 6.40 -10.47 -6.19
N MET A 60 6.61 -10.01 -4.97
CA MET A 60 5.65 -9.20 -4.22
C MET A 60 6.02 -7.72 -4.34
N ALA A 61 5.02 -6.86 -4.52
CA ALA A 61 5.16 -5.41 -4.45
C ALA A 61 4.20 -4.85 -3.39
N VAL A 62 4.73 -4.16 -2.40
CA VAL A 62 3.94 -3.44 -1.39
C VAL A 62 4.01 -1.94 -1.69
N VAL A 63 2.85 -1.32 -1.94
CA VAL A 63 2.73 0.11 -2.26
C VAL A 63 2.09 0.83 -1.08
N GLU A 64 2.84 1.72 -0.44
CA GLU A 64 2.43 2.36 0.81
C GLU A 64 2.87 3.84 0.88
N PRO A 65 2.13 4.68 1.62
CA PRO A 65 2.48 6.08 1.82
C PRO A 65 3.69 6.21 2.75
N LEU A 66 4.61 7.09 2.38
CA LEU A 66 5.78 7.47 3.16
C LEU A 66 5.43 8.63 4.10
N VAL A 67 5.50 8.38 5.42
CA VAL A 67 5.28 9.41 6.44
C VAL A 67 6.56 10.26 6.62
N PRO A 68 6.52 11.58 6.33
CA PRO A 68 7.70 12.44 6.40
C PRO A 68 7.95 12.93 7.83
N ALA A 69 8.38 12.04 8.72
CA ALA A 69 8.77 12.41 10.09
C ALA A 69 10.08 13.22 10.08
N VAL A 70 10.06 14.41 10.70
CA VAL A 70 11.20 15.35 10.77
C VAL A 70 11.85 15.40 12.16
N THR A 71 11.29 14.71 13.15
CA THR A 71 11.88 14.56 14.49
C THR A 71 11.91 13.11 14.96
N VAL A 72 12.82 12.83 15.90
CA VAL A 72 12.92 11.50 16.51
C VAL A 72 11.65 11.15 17.29
N GLU A 73 11.01 12.14 17.91
CA GLU A 73 9.77 11.97 18.66
C GLU A 73 8.61 11.56 17.75
N GLN A 74 8.51 12.15 16.56
CA GLN A 74 7.53 11.73 15.55
C GLN A 74 7.76 10.28 15.14
N ILE A 75 9.00 9.89 14.85
CA ILE A 75 9.35 8.50 14.49
C ILE A 75 8.96 7.53 15.62
N ARG A 76 9.26 7.87 16.87
CA ARG A 76 8.86 7.05 18.03
C ARG A 76 7.34 6.95 18.16
N GLY A 77 6.62 8.02 17.86
CA GLY A 77 5.15 8.04 17.82
C GLY A 77 4.59 7.06 16.79
N GLU A 78 5.11 7.09 15.56
CA GLU A 78 4.72 6.16 14.50
C GLU A 78 4.99 4.69 14.88
N ILE A 79 6.16 4.41 15.47
CA ILE A 79 6.49 3.06 15.97
C ILE A 79 5.48 2.60 17.02
N ALA A 80 5.15 3.47 17.98
CA ALA A 80 4.18 3.13 19.03
C ALA A 80 2.78 2.91 18.45
N ALA A 81 2.36 3.70 17.47
CA ALA A 81 1.09 3.52 16.77
C ALA A 81 1.03 2.18 16.01
N ALA A 82 2.10 1.83 15.29
CA ALA A 82 2.20 0.55 14.58
C ALA A 82 2.16 -0.65 15.54
N GLN A 83 2.87 -0.58 16.67
CA GLN A 83 2.84 -1.62 17.71
C GLN A 83 1.45 -1.80 18.32
N LEU A 84 0.74 -0.69 18.55
CA LEU A 84 -0.63 -0.73 19.06
C LEU A 84 -1.59 -1.36 18.04
N ALA A 85 -1.50 -0.96 16.77
CA ALA A 85 -2.31 -1.52 15.69
C ALA A 85 -2.10 -3.03 15.53
N ALA A 86 -0.85 -3.49 15.55
CA ALA A 86 -0.53 -4.91 15.49
C ALA A 86 -1.12 -5.70 16.68
N THR A 87 -1.16 -5.09 17.88
CA THR A 87 -1.80 -5.72 19.04
C THR A 87 -3.32 -5.78 18.90
N ASP A 88 -3.96 -4.73 18.38
CA ASP A 88 -5.41 -4.69 18.19
C ASP A 88 -5.87 -5.70 17.13
N GLU A 89 -5.12 -5.85 16.04
CA GLU A 89 -5.36 -6.86 15.01
C GLU A 89 -5.22 -8.29 15.57
N THR A 90 -4.26 -8.55 16.47
CA THR A 90 -4.18 -9.84 17.18
C THR A 90 -5.38 -10.10 18.10
N VAL A 91 -5.95 -9.06 18.73
CA VAL A 91 -7.15 -9.21 19.57
C VAL A 91 -8.39 -9.51 18.71
N GLN A 92 -8.51 -8.89 17.54
CA GLN A 92 -9.59 -9.19 16.59
C GLN A 92 -9.48 -10.62 16.03
N VAL A 93 -8.27 -11.12 15.79
CA VAL A 93 -8.05 -12.51 15.36
C VAL A 93 -8.34 -13.51 16.50
N GLU A 94 -7.95 -13.21 17.74
CA GLU A 94 -8.28 -14.04 18.91
C GLU A 94 -9.77 -14.02 19.27
N GLU A 95 -10.51 -12.94 18.98
CA GLU A 95 -11.97 -12.84 19.14
C GLU A 95 -12.72 -13.59 18.01
N ALA A 96 -12.14 -13.66 16.80
CA ALA A 96 -12.68 -14.44 15.69
C ALA A 96 -12.63 -15.97 15.94
N ASP A 97 -11.68 -16.46 16.73
CA ASP A 97 -11.63 -17.88 17.15
C ASP A 97 -12.72 -18.26 18.18
N LEU A 98 -13.51 -17.30 18.68
CA LEU A 98 -14.66 -17.55 19.57
C LEU A 98 -16.01 -17.65 18.84
N TYR A 99 -16.08 -17.26 17.56
CA TYR A 99 -17.28 -17.44 16.71
C TYR A 99 -17.08 -18.58 15.72
N GLY A 100 -17.03 -19.81 16.25
CA GLY A 100 -17.15 -21.03 15.45
C GLY A 100 -18.57 -21.19 14.90
N ASP A 101 -18.65 -21.30 13.57
CA ASP A 101 -19.82 -21.57 12.71
C ASP A 101 -20.56 -20.34 12.14
N TYR A 102 -19.92 -19.67 11.17
CA TYR A 102 -20.67 -18.95 10.13
C TYR A 102 -20.84 -19.89 8.93
N GLU A 103 -22.08 -20.33 8.73
CA GLU A 103 -22.54 -20.96 7.50
C GLU A 103 -22.33 -19.98 6.33
N ASP A 104 -21.58 -20.46 5.32
CA ASP A 104 -21.26 -19.81 4.06
C ASP A 104 -22.51 -19.28 3.34
N THR A 105 -22.84 -18.03 3.59
CA THR A 105 -23.75 -17.23 2.76
C THR A 105 -23.12 -15.86 2.54
N VAL A 106 -22.16 -15.82 1.62
CA VAL A 106 -21.73 -14.55 1.02
C VAL A 106 -22.98 -13.88 0.43
N ASP A 107 -23.37 -12.73 0.98
CA ASP A 107 -24.53 -11.99 0.50
C ASP A 107 -24.27 -11.55 -0.95
N GLU A 108 -25.25 -11.75 -1.83
CA GLU A 108 -25.22 -11.26 -3.22
C GLU A 108 -24.97 -9.74 -3.26
N GLU A 109 -25.34 -9.03 -2.19
CA GLU A 109 -25.09 -7.60 -2.03
C GLU A 109 -23.59 -7.25 -1.81
N GLU A 110 -22.83 -8.12 -1.14
CA GLU A 110 -21.38 -7.96 -0.89
C GLU A 110 -20.56 -8.24 -2.17
N MET A 111 -20.94 -9.27 -2.94
CA MET A 111 -20.40 -9.47 -4.29
C MET A 111 -20.73 -8.30 -5.22
N ALA A 112 -21.95 -7.78 -5.17
CA ALA A 112 -22.34 -6.63 -5.99
C ALA A 112 -21.67 -5.31 -5.56
N ALA A 113 -21.23 -5.19 -4.30
CA ALA A 113 -20.41 -4.06 -3.85
C ALA A 113 -18.99 -4.13 -4.43
N ALA A 114 -18.37 -5.32 -4.40
CA ALA A 114 -17.07 -5.57 -5.02
C ALA A 114 -17.09 -5.37 -6.55
N GLU A 115 -18.20 -5.70 -7.23
CA GLU A 115 -18.37 -5.44 -8.67
C GLU A 115 -18.67 -3.95 -9.00
N ARG A 116 -19.22 -3.18 -8.05
CA ARG A 116 -19.55 -1.75 -8.23
C ARG A 116 -18.37 -0.81 -7.98
N GLU A 117 -17.36 -1.23 -7.24
CA GLU A 117 -16.05 -0.56 -7.23
C GLU A 117 -15.33 -0.85 -8.54
N GLY A 118 -15.78 -0.14 -9.58
CA GLY A 118 -15.43 -0.36 -10.97
C GLY A 118 -13.95 -0.69 -11.15
N VAL A 119 -13.71 -1.84 -11.77
CA VAL A 119 -12.44 -2.27 -12.35
C VAL A 119 -11.97 -1.17 -13.31
N SER A 120 -11.29 -0.17 -12.78
CA SER A 120 -10.42 0.70 -13.55
C SER A 120 -9.32 -0.23 -14.03
N GLY A 121 -9.25 -0.45 -15.34
CA GLY A 121 -8.17 -1.25 -15.91
C GLY A 121 -6.80 -0.72 -15.49
N PRO A 122 -5.73 -1.49 -15.73
CA PRO A 122 -4.38 -1.13 -15.33
C PRO A 122 -4.07 0.33 -15.66
N LEU A 123 -3.54 1.07 -14.67
CA LEU A 123 -3.16 2.45 -14.91
C LEU A 123 -2.03 2.49 -15.94
N PRO A 124 -2.03 3.46 -16.87
CA PRO A 124 -0.92 3.59 -17.81
C PRO A 124 0.38 3.84 -17.04
N VAL A 125 1.43 3.09 -17.39
CA VAL A 125 2.75 3.26 -16.80
C VAL A 125 3.26 4.67 -17.12
N PRO A 126 3.62 5.48 -16.11
CA PRO A 126 4.11 6.83 -16.34
C PRO A 126 5.44 6.81 -17.10
N ASP A 127 5.65 7.78 -17.97
CA ASP A 127 6.93 7.96 -18.62
C ASP A 127 7.96 8.64 -17.70
N GLU A 128 9.22 8.67 -18.14
CA GLU A 128 10.31 9.26 -17.37
C GLU A 128 10.09 10.75 -17.05
N ALA A 129 9.50 11.50 -17.99
CA ALA A 129 9.27 12.93 -17.81
C ALA A 129 8.17 13.17 -16.75
N GLU A 130 7.12 12.35 -16.75
CA GLU A 130 6.04 12.35 -15.75
C GLU A 130 6.59 12.03 -14.36
N LEU A 131 7.45 11.02 -14.24
CA LEU A 131 8.11 10.66 -12.97
C LEU A 131 8.99 11.81 -12.45
N ARG A 132 9.84 12.40 -13.30
CA ARG A 132 10.69 13.54 -12.91
C ARG A 132 9.87 14.77 -12.49
N ALA A 133 8.75 15.02 -13.17
CA ALA A 133 7.82 16.08 -12.79
C ALA A 133 7.15 15.78 -11.44
N GLY A 134 6.75 14.53 -11.20
CA GLY A 134 6.24 14.07 -9.91
C GLY A 134 7.25 14.27 -8.77
N PHE A 135 8.51 13.90 -8.97
CA PHE A 135 9.58 14.12 -7.99
C PHE A 135 9.75 15.60 -7.63
N THR A 136 9.60 16.50 -8.61
CA THR A 136 9.67 17.94 -8.37
C THR A 136 8.53 18.43 -7.47
N ARG A 137 7.31 17.91 -7.67
CA ARG A 137 6.15 18.24 -6.83
C ARG A 137 6.32 17.70 -5.41
N ILE A 138 6.73 16.45 -5.27
CA ILE A 138 7.02 15.81 -3.98
C ILE A 138 8.11 16.60 -3.24
N ALA A 139 9.21 16.94 -3.91
CA ALA A 139 10.28 17.73 -3.29
C ALA A 139 9.79 19.08 -2.77
N THR A 140 8.89 19.74 -3.51
CA THR A 140 8.27 21.00 -3.07
C THR A 140 7.42 20.80 -1.83
N GLN A 141 6.66 19.71 -1.74
CA GLN A 141 5.86 19.37 -0.55
C GLN A 141 6.74 19.07 0.67
N LEU A 142 7.80 18.28 0.48
CA LEU A 142 8.70 17.87 1.56
C LEU A 142 9.60 19.01 2.08
N THR A 143 9.84 20.05 1.27
CA THR A 143 10.65 21.21 1.67
C THR A 143 9.83 22.43 2.09
N GLY A 144 8.51 22.43 1.88
CA GLY A 144 7.62 23.56 2.14
C GLY A 144 7.11 23.69 3.59
N GLY A 145 7.84 23.15 4.57
CA GLY A 145 7.51 23.26 6.00
C GLY A 145 7.55 24.68 6.55
#